data_AF-A0A2V2BXK4-F1
#
_entry.id   AF-A0A2V2BXK4-F1
#
_cell.length_a   1.000
_cell.length_b   1.000
_cell.length_c   1.000
_cell.angle_alpha   90.00
_cell.angle_beta   90.00
_cell.angle_gamma   90.00
#
_symmetry.space_group_name_H-M   'P 1'
#
loop_
_entity.id
_entity.type
_entity.pdbx_description
1 polymer ?
#
loop_
_entity_poly.entity_id
_entity_poly.type
_entity_poly.pdbx_seq_one_letter_code
_entity_poly.pdbx_strand_id
1 'polypeptide(L)'
;MSFSKGQLPILTSLRDGSVTDLRNLNYSVSGINGWNDILTFGGSKILRTYGDWNLSLKLDPAAANESIVSVGMWEYAKADIRGDWNINVDKNGASGWFGLRIYDRDSNRPASFLVHGNVVVSSGNDRELILYTENNSFTVEGAVDLNGNCWGIAANNTGLSRSIGGLGDADGNGKGHGKLYMLNTSADSEATINFTNSKACDFSGAFQAKADNEYKTLLNLAMMASDARNGRQILRFSKMGTSWPSGITVTDADINNVEVNSGRLDIGMYDGMKGANLGIYGYSGNAADAVFSAAGSLSGMDIGRVQFDSMSFFEGTIVFDIGEVDCDFIQINGGVTKDAPDSQIVFDINISKDDLQMYLEVLGAETMEWNLMSFKTDDSDFDLADIILKTQAGIDGELSFLADDSSGLTTVQLSLGVVPEPALAAAILGALALSLAAFRRRK
;
A
#
# COMPACT_ATOMS: atom_id res chain seq x y z
N MET A 1 19.14 28.73 4.43
CA MET A 1 19.73 29.21 5.71
C MET A 1 20.36 28.01 6.42
N SER A 2 21.47 28.19 7.16
CA SER A 2 22.09 27.13 7.95
C SER A 2 22.14 27.59 9.41
N PHE A 3 21.57 26.81 10.32
CA PHE A 3 21.68 27.04 11.76
C PHE A 3 22.50 25.91 12.37
N SER A 4 23.49 26.24 13.20
CA SER A 4 24.30 25.27 13.94
C SER A 4 24.35 25.63 15.42
N LYS A 5 24.15 24.61 16.27
CA LYS A 5 24.43 24.51 17.72
C LYS A 5 23.76 25.57 18.63
N GLY A 6 22.79 25.12 19.43
CA GLY A 6 22.40 25.77 20.69
C GLY A 6 21.50 27.01 20.61
N GLN A 7 21.13 27.49 19.42
CA GLN A 7 20.04 28.44 19.25
C GLN A 7 18.82 27.69 18.71
N LEU A 8 17.75 27.61 19.50
CA LEU A 8 16.41 27.36 18.98
C LEU A 8 16.12 28.51 18.00
N PRO A 9 15.99 28.29 16.69
CA PRO A 9 15.34 29.27 15.85
C PRO A 9 13.86 29.18 16.20
N ILE A 10 13.49 29.79 17.32
CA ILE A 10 12.10 30.11 17.53
C ILE A 10 11.80 31.17 16.47
N LEU A 11 11.16 30.77 15.38
CA LEU A 11 10.52 31.66 14.41
C LEU A 11 9.28 32.31 15.08
N THR A 12 9.40 32.83 16.30
CA THR A 12 8.32 33.47 17.06
C THR A 12 8.11 34.93 16.70
N SER A 13 8.98 35.57 15.92
CA SER A 13 8.96 37.03 15.73
C SER A 13 8.40 37.52 14.40
N LEU A 14 7.72 36.67 13.63
CA LEU A 14 7.07 37.09 12.40
C LEU A 14 5.60 37.46 12.64
N ARG A 15 5.08 38.49 11.99
CA ARG A 15 3.68 38.95 12.12
C ARG A 15 2.71 37.86 11.66
N ASP A 16 1.46 37.87 12.14
CA ASP A 16 0.45 36.92 11.64
C ASP A 16 0.25 37.06 10.13
N GLY A 17 0.12 35.93 9.44
CA GLY A 17 0.13 35.86 7.97
C GLY A 17 1.50 36.04 7.32
N SER A 18 2.60 36.10 8.07
CA SER A 18 3.95 36.17 7.51
C SER A 18 4.36 34.87 6.79
N VAL A 19 5.11 35.04 5.70
CA VAL A 19 5.77 33.94 4.99
C VAL A 19 7.28 34.04 5.21
N THR A 20 7.90 32.93 5.61
CA THR A 20 9.37 32.79 5.56
C THR A 20 9.73 31.96 4.34
N ASP A 21 10.25 32.62 3.30
CA ASP A 21 10.71 31.93 2.10
C ASP A 21 12.22 31.69 2.17
N LEU A 22 12.61 30.42 2.07
CA LEU A 22 14.00 29.97 2.02
C LEU A 22 14.25 29.30 0.67
N ARG A 23 15.46 29.42 0.11
CA ARG A 23 15.85 28.57 -1.03
C ARG A 23 15.84 27.11 -0.57
N ASN A 24 16.80 26.76 0.29
CA ASN A 24 16.81 25.49 1.02
C ASN A 24 16.86 25.78 2.54
N LEU A 25 16.31 24.86 3.33
CA LEU A 25 16.46 24.85 4.79
C LEU A 25 17.44 23.73 5.16
N ASN A 26 18.64 24.08 5.61
CA ASN A 26 19.61 23.11 6.12
C ASN A 26 19.68 23.26 7.63
N TYR A 27 19.31 22.22 8.37
CA TYR A 27 19.24 22.28 9.81
C TYR A 27 19.84 21.05 10.46
N SER A 28 20.71 21.25 11.43
CA SER A 28 21.42 20.16 12.10
C SER A 28 21.33 20.30 13.61
N VAL A 29 20.92 19.24 14.28
CA VAL A 29 20.81 19.15 15.73
C VAL A 29 21.60 17.92 16.19
N SER A 30 22.47 18.11 17.17
CA SER A 30 23.38 17.07 17.69
C SER A 30 23.40 17.07 19.21
N GLY A 31 23.78 15.94 19.82
CA GLY A 31 23.79 15.81 21.27
C GLY A 31 22.38 15.73 21.84
N ILE A 32 21.46 15.14 21.08
CA ILE A 32 20.07 14.99 21.47
C ILE A 32 20.00 13.91 22.54
N ASN A 33 19.50 14.28 23.71
CA ASN A 33 19.21 13.38 24.82
C ASN A 33 17.90 13.84 25.47
N GLY A 34 16.84 13.06 25.31
CA GLY A 34 15.49 13.42 25.74
C GLY A 34 14.67 14.14 24.67
N TRP A 35 13.69 14.93 25.11
CA TRP A 35 12.61 15.44 24.27
C TRP A 35 12.76 16.93 24.02
N ASN A 36 12.81 17.35 22.76
CA ASN A 36 13.01 18.76 22.41
C ASN A 36 12.25 19.15 21.14
N ASP A 37 11.61 20.32 21.13
CA ASP A 37 11.16 20.91 19.87
C ASP A 37 12.35 21.56 19.15
N ILE A 38 12.60 21.13 17.92
CA ILE A 38 13.68 21.66 17.08
C ILE A 38 13.17 22.81 16.20
N LEU A 39 11.86 22.88 15.97
CA LEU A 39 11.17 23.95 15.25
C LEU A 39 9.76 24.12 15.81
N THR A 40 9.35 25.37 16.04
CA THR A 40 7.97 25.69 16.47
C THR A 40 7.48 26.94 15.75
N PHE A 41 6.27 26.89 15.19
CA PHE A 41 5.63 28.07 14.58
C PHE A 41 4.11 27.90 14.49
N GLY A 42 3.39 29.02 14.62
CA GLY A 42 1.93 29.05 14.63
C GLY A 42 1.37 30.36 14.10
N GLY A 43 0.10 30.66 14.37
CA GLY A 43 -0.56 31.92 13.99
C GLY A 43 -0.75 32.08 12.48
N SER A 44 -1.14 31.01 11.80
CA SER A 44 -1.37 30.96 10.34
C SER A 44 -0.15 31.37 9.51
N LYS A 45 1.05 31.20 10.07
CA LYS A 45 2.33 31.48 9.40
C LYS A 45 2.69 30.35 8.45
N ILE A 46 3.43 30.71 7.41
CA ILE A 46 3.95 29.76 6.43
C ILE A 46 5.47 29.73 6.50
N LEU A 47 6.04 28.56 6.77
CA LEU A 47 7.44 28.26 6.51
C LEU A 47 7.53 27.60 5.13
N ARG A 48 8.16 28.28 4.17
CA ARG A 48 8.31 27.78 2.80
C ARG A 48 9.77 27.58 2.44
N THR A 49 10.08 26.47 1.77
CA THR A 49 11.32 26.30 1.02
C THR A 49 11.00 26.21 -0.47
N TYR A 50 11.85 26.79 -1.33
CA TYR A 50 11.74 26.67 -2.80
C TYR A 50 12.46 25.43 -3.36
N GLY A 51 13.40 24.89 -2.60
CA GLY A 51 14.01 23.58 -2.79
C GLY A 51 13.89 22.79 -1.49
N ASP A 52 14.95 22.09 -1.11
CA ASP A 52 14.85 21.05 -0.09
C ASP A 52 14.88 21.57 1.34
N TRP A 53 14.30 20.79 2.24
CA TRP A 53 14.63 20.80 3.65
C TRP A 53 15.56 19.62 3.96
N ASN A 54 16.83 19.91 4.26
CA ASN A 54 17.79 18.92 4.73
C ASN A 54 17.90 19.00 6.26
N LEU A 55 17.47 17.95 6.95
CA LEU A 55 17.54 17.79 8.39
C LEU A 55 18.62 16.78 8.74
N SER A 56 19.50 17.11 9.69
CA SER A 56 20.52 16.18 10.21
C SER A 56 20.42 16.07 11.72
N LEU A 57 20.21 14.87 12.20
CA LEU A 57 19.87 14.58 13.58
C LEU A 57 20.88 13.60 14.17
N LYS A 58 21.53 13.98 15.26
CA LYS A 58 22.54 13.15 15.91
C LYS A 58 22.28 13.03 17.41
N LEU A 59 22.12 11.80 17.90
CA LEU A 59 21.95 11.53 19.33
C LEU A 59 23.23 11.80 20.13
N ASP A 60 23.04 12.12 21.40
CA ASP A 60 24.10 12.02 22.40
C ASP A 60 24.44 10.52 22.60
N PRO A 61 25.73 10.13 22.62
CA PRO A 61 26.09 8.72 22.80
C PRO A 61 25.63 8.14 24.15
N ALA A 62 25.36 8.99 25.15
CA ALA A 62 24.82 8.60 26.45
C ALA A 62 23.27 8.52 26.47
N ALA A 63 22.58 8.73 25.35
CA ALA A 63 21.13 8.59 25.27
C ALA A 63 20.71 7.11 25.43
N ALA A 64 20.35 6.74 26.65
CA ALA A 64 19.91 5.38 26.98
C ALA A 64 18.40 5.16 26.79
N ASN A 65 17.62 6.24 26.87
CA ASN A 65 16.16 6.23 26.74
C ASN A 65 15.73 6.79 25.37
N GLU A 66 14.44 6.69 25.06
CA GLU A 66 13.90 7.33 23.86
C GLU A 66 14.13 8.85 23.88
N SER A 67 14.70 9.33 22.79
CA SER A 67 14.88 10.75 22.52
C SER A 67 14.01 11.15 21.33
N ILE A 68 13.24 12.21 21.48
CA ILE A 68 12.32 12.69 20.44
C ILE A 68 12.65 14.14 20.13
N VAL A 69 12.85 14.44 18.85
CA VAL A 69 12.86 15.81 18.37
C VAL A 69 11.57 16.11 17.62
N SER A 70 11.08 17.33 17.76
CA SER A 70 9.75 17.65 17.24
C SER A 70 9.67 18.94 16.43
N VAL A 71 8.75 18.95 15.46
CA VAL A 71 8.25 20.13 14.78
C VAL A 71 6.83 20.38 15.28
N GLY A 72 6.66 21.39 16.13
CA GLY A 72 5.38 21.74 16.73
C GLY A 72 4.69 22.88 15.99
N MET A 73 3.47 22.65 15.52
CA MET A 73 2.72 23.64 14.72
C MET A 73 1.33 23.93 15.33
N TRP A 74 0.79 25.13 15.16
CA TRP A 74 -0.55 25.48 15.66
C TRP A 74 -1.25 26.55 14.83
N GLU A 75 -2.56 26.72 15.06
CA GLU A 75 -3.36 27.83 14.51
C GLU A 75 -3.28 27.96 12.98
N TYR A 76 -3.51 26.87 12.26
CA TYR A 76 -3.49 26.83 10.79
C TYR A 76 -2.14 27.19 10.16
N ALA A 77 -1.03 27.01 10.89
CA ALA A 77 0.30 27.15 10.30
C ALA A 77 0.56 26.14 9.18
N LYS A 78 1.50 26.47 8.29
CA LYS A 78 1.86 25.61 7.15
C LYS A 78 3.36 25.47 6.99
N ALA A 79 3.84 24.23 6.89
CA ALA A 79 5.13 23.91 6.28
C ALA A 79 4.88 23.61 4.79
N ASP A 80 5.56 24.31 3.90
CA ASP A 80 5.42 24.21 2.44
C ASP A 80 6.82 23.97 1.84
N ILE A 81 7.21 22.71 1.73
CA ILE A 81 8.54 22.30 1.23
C ILE A 81 8.40 22.03 -0.27
N ARG A 82 8.95 22.89 -1.13
CA ARG A 82 8.79 22.74 -2.59
C ARG A 82 9.70 21.69 -3.23
N GLY A 83 10.79 21.33 -2.56
CA GLY A 83 11.65 20.21 -2.92
C GLY A 83 11.43 19.01 -2.01
N ASP A 84 12.51 18.28 -1.76
CA ASP A 84 12.50 17.09 -0.92
C ASP A 84 12.67 17.44 0.57
N TRP A 85 12.20 16.54 1.44
CA TRP A 85 12.53 16.56 2.86
C TRP A 85 13.47 15.39 3.18
N ASN A 86 14.75 15.70 3.31
CA ASN A 86 15.81 14.73 3.55
C ASN A 86 16.13 14.68 5.04
N ILE A 87 15.98 13.51 5.66
CA ILE A 87 16.14 13.30 7.10
C ILE A 87 17.34 12.37 7.33
N ASN A 88 18.48 12.95 7.66
CA ASN A 88 19.69 12.20 7.99
C ASN A 88 19.78 11.95 9.50
N VAL A 89 19.98 10.71 9.90
CA VAL A 89 19.97 10.27 11.30
C VAL A 89 21.25 9.53 11.65
N ASP A 90 21.84 9.88 12.80
CA ASP A 90 22.98 9.21 13.39
C ASP A 90 22.71 8.91 14.87
N LYS A 91 22.49 7.64 15.21
CA LYS A 91 22.35 7.21 16.62
C LYS A 91 23.63 7.42 17.43
N ASN A 92 24.78 7.60 16.81
CA ASN A 92 26.04 7.90 17.48
C ASN A 92 26.40 6.90 18.58
N GLY A 93 26.08 5.62 18.37
CA GLY A 93 26.29 4.54 19.34
C GLY A 93 25.29 4.49 20.51
N ALA A 94 24.30 5.38 20.55
CA ALA A 94 23.27 5.40 21.58
C ALA A 94 22.38 4.14 21.54
N SER A 95 22.03 3.61 22.72
CA SER A 95 21.12 2.46 22.83
C SER A 95 19.65 2.85 22.74
N GLY A 96 19.31 4.10 23.09
CA GLY A 96 17.93 4.60 23.09
C GLY A 96 17.28 4.66 21.70
N TRP A 97 15.95 4.74 21.67
CA TRP A 97 15.19 4.99 20.44
C TRP A 97 15.29 6.45 19.99
N PHE A 98 15.12 6.69 18.69
CA PHE A 98 15.09 8.04 18.13
C PHE A 98 13.77 8.31 17.40
N GLY A 99 13.05 9.33 17.85
CA GLY A 99 11.85 9.84 17.19
C GLY A 99 12.06 11.21 16.53
N LEU A 100 11.42 11.40 15.38
CA LEU A 100 11.15 12.72 14.79
C LEU A 100 9.64 12.90 14.71
N ARG A 101 9.08 13.86 15.44
CA ARG A 101 7.64 14.04 15.57
C ARG A 101 7.15 15.32 14.91
N ILE A 102 6.13 15.21 14.07
CA ILE A 102 5.33 16.33 13.57
C ILE A 102 4.00 16.30 14.31
N TYR A 103 3.64 17.38 15.00
CA TYR A 103 2.43 17.40 15.82
C TYR A 103 1.75 18.77 15.87
N ASP A 104 0.43 18.74 16.03
CA ASP A 104 -0.37 19.93 16.32
C ASP A 104 -0.33 20.23 17.82
N ARG A 105 0.11 21.45 18.18
CA ARG A 105 0.04 21.97 19.55
C ARG A 105 -1.37 22.42 19.93
N ASP A 106 -2.22 22.69 18.95
CA ASP A 106 -3.65 22.95 19.10
C ASP A 106 -4.44 22.14 18.06
N SER A 107 -5.07 21.06 18.51
CA SER A 107 -5.83 20.13 17.66
C SER A 107 -7.11 20.74 17.08
N ASN A 108 -7.62 21.84 17.63
CA ASN A 108 -8.84 22.49 17.12
C ASN A 108 -8.57 23.37 15.90
N ARG A 109 -7.31 23.76 15.68
CA ARG A 109 -6.90 24.64 14.59
C ARG A 109 -5.69 24.03 13.88
N PRO A 110 -5.90 22.89 13.19
CA PRO A 110 -4.81 22.04 12.73
C PRO A 110 -3.90 22.75 11.75
N ALA A 111 -2.62 22.45 11.87
CA ALA A 111 -1.61 22.89 10.93
C ALA A 111 -1.45 21.88 9.78
N SER A 112 -0.81 22.32 8.69
CA SER A 112 -0.56 21.49 7.52
C SER A 112 0.93 21.33 7.24
N PHE A 113 1.36 20.10 6.98
CA PHE A 113 2.73 19.78 6.62
C PHE A 113 2.74 19.21 5.20
N LEU A 114 3.23 20.01 4.24
CA LEU A 114 3.23 19.69 2.82
C LEU A 114 4.66 19.60 2.28
N VAL A 115 4.96 18.48 1.63
CA VAL A 115 6.18 18.24 0.87
C VAL A 115 5.80 18.02 -0.58
N HIS A 116 6.29 18.83 -1.50
CA HIS A 116 6.03 18.69 -2.94
C HIS A 116 6.95 17.65 -3.59
N GLY A 117 8.15 17.46 -3.04
CA GLY A 117 9.05 16.38 -3.43
C GLY A 117 8.83 15.10 -2.61
N ASN A 118 9.91 14.34 -2.44
CA ASN A 118 9.94 13.12 -1.65
C ASN A 118 10.26 13.40 -0.18
N VAL A 119 9.92 12.45 0.69
CA VAL A 119 10.48 12.37 2.05
C VAL A 119 11.45 11.20 2.06
N VAL A 120 12.73 11.45 2.35
CA VAL A 120 13.77 10.43 2.33
C VAL A 120 14.44 10.38 3.69
N VAL A 121 14.31 9.24 4.38
CA VAL A 121 15.05 8.97 5.62
C VAL A 121 16.38 8.33 5.27
N SER A 122 17.46 8.72 5.93
CA SER A 122 18.80 8.15 5.73
C SER A 122 19.43 7.91 7.10
N SER A 123 19.85 6.67 7.35
CA SER A 123 20.41 6.23 8.63
C SER A 123 21.55 5.24 8.41
N GLY A 124 22.39 5.04 9.43
CA GLY A 124 23.50 4.10 9.34
C GLY A 124 23.03 2.65 9.29
N ASN A 125 21.93 2.36 9.98
CA ASN A 125 21.27 1.06 10.02
C ASN A 125 19.74 1.21 9.93
N ASP A 126 19.07 0.09 9.68
CA ASP A 126 17.60 0.01 9.72
C ASP A 126 17.07 0.25 11.14
N ARG A 127 15.83 0.76 11.24
CA ARG A 127 15.10 0.98 12.50
C ARG A 127 15.78 1.95 13.47
N GLU A 128 16.59 2.87 12.94
CA GLU A 128 17.24 3.89 13.76
C GLU A 128 16.31 5.06 14.10
N LEU A 129 15.37 5.38 13.20
CA LEU A 129 14.39 6.44 13.35
C LEU A 129 12.95 5.91 13.35
N ILE A 130 12.10 6.53 14.17
CA ILE A 130 10.65 6.52 14.00
C ILE A 130 10.19 7.93 13.62
N LEU A 131 9.65 8.09 12.40
CA LEU A 131 8.97 9.31 11.99
C LEU A 131 7.54 9.25 12.54
N TYR A 132 7.17 10.15 13.44
CA TYR A 132 5.81 10.28 13.97
C TYR A 132 5.07 11.40 13.26
N THR A 133 4.01 11.06 12.54
CA THR A 133 3.09 12.04 11.95
C THR A 133 1.85 12.09 12.82
N GLU A 134 1.84 12.94 13.83
CA GLU A 134 0.75 13.08 14.81
C GLU A 134 -0.04 14.38 14.62
N ASN A 135 0.21 15.08 13.52
CA ASN A 135 -0.61 16.21 13.10
C ASN A 135 -1.80 15.74 12.27
N ASN A 136 -2.79 16.61 12.08
CA ASN A 136 -4.01 16.28 11.36
C ASN A 136 -3.79 16.18 9.84
N SER A 137 -2.86 16.97 9.27
CA SER A 137 -2.64 17.04 7.82
C SER A 137 -1.16 16.87 7.46
N PHE A 138 -0.82 15.68 6.96
CA PHE A 138 0.50 15.36 6.42
C PHE A 138 0.37 14.93 4.96
N THR A 139 1.04 15.67 4.06
CA THR A 139 0.97 15.45 2.62
C THR A 139 2.35 15.46 1.99
N VAL A 140 2.60 14.47 1.14
CA VAL A 140 3.82 14.32 0.34
C VAL A 140 3.37 14.08 -1.11
N GLU A 141 3.63 14.99 -2.03
CA GLU A 141 3.25 14.81 -3.44
C GLU A 141 4.17 13.81 -4.15
N GLY A 142 5.43 13.68 -3.68
CA GLY A 142 6.34 12.59 -4.06
C GLY A 142 6.17 11.33 -3.20
N ALA A 143 7.18 10.47 -3.22
CA ALA A 143 7.17 9.24 -2.44
C ALA A 143 7.78 9.43 -1.04
N VAL A 144 7.33 8.62 -0.08
CA VAL A 144 7.97 8.44 1.22
C VAL A 144 8.89 7.22 1.15
N ASP A 145 10.16 7.45 1.44
CA ASP A 145 11.19 6.43 1.52
C ASP A 145 11.71 6.32 2.95
N LEU A 146 11.41 5.19 3.59
CA LEU A 146 11.82 4.91 4.95
C LEU A 146 13.24 4.34 5.02
N ASN A 147 13.79 3.79 3.94
CA ASN A 147 15.14 3.22 3.91
C ASN A 147 15.44 2.27 5.09
N GLY A 148 14.48 1.41 5.44
CA GLY A 148 14.55 0.47 6.56
C GLY A 148 14.12 1.03 7.92
N ASN A 149 13.72 2.30 8.00
CA ASN A 149 13.23 2.94 9.22
C ASN A 149 11.72 2.77 9.41
N CYS A 150 11.19 3.45 10.41
CA CYS A 150 9.84 3.24 10.91
C CYS A 150 8.99 4.51 10.73
N TRP A 151 7.69 4.33 10.50
CA TRP A 151 6.69 5.39 10.46
C TRP A 151 5.58 5.11 11.47
N GLY A 152 5.49 5.95 12.51
CA GLY A 152 4.34 6.04 13.39
C GLY A 152 3.25 6.89 12.75
N ILE A 153 2.24 6.23 12.18
CA ILE A 153 1.19 6.85 11.37
C ILE A 153 0.21 7.62 12.24
N ALA A 154 -0.16 7.03 13.38
CA ALA A 154 -1.14 7.57 14.32
C ALA A 154 -0.97 7.00 15.74
N ALA A 155 -1.43 7.76 16.73
CA ALA A 155 -1.56 7.33 18.12
C ALA A 155 -2.69 8.12 18.80
N ASN A 156 -3.70 7.44 19.36
CA ASN A 156 -4.83 8.02 20.08
C ASN A 156 -5.65 9.06 19.27
N ASN A 157 -5.82 8.85 17.97
CA ASN A 157 -6.52 9.78 17.08
C ASN A 157 -7.36 9.03 16.04
N THR A 158 -8.57 9.52 15.74
CA THR A 158 -9.44 8.99 14.68
C THR A 158 -9.60 9.98 13.54
N GLY A 159 -9.91 9.48 12.34
CA GLY A 159 -10.12 10.30 11.15
C GLY A 159 -8.84 10.95 10.60
N LEU A 160 -7.65 10.44 10.94
CA LEU A 160 -6.40 10.96 10.40
C LEU A 160 -6.25 10.56 8.93
N SER A 161 -5.78 11.50 8.11
CA SER A 161 -5.45 11.23 6.71
C SER A 161 -4.00 11.60 6.42
N ARG A 162 -3.28 10.70 5.75
CA ARG A 162 -1.92 10.89 5.23
C ARG A 162 -2.01 10.74 3.72
N SER A 163 -1.63 11.77 2.96
CA SER A 163 -1.64 11.67 1.49
C SER A 163 -0.21 11.64 0.97
N ILE A 164 0.16 10.59 0.26
CA ILE A 164 1.52 10.39 -0.25
C ILE A 164 1.49 9.99 -1.73
N GLY A 165 2.42 10.47 -2.55
CA GLY A 165 2.59 10.06 -3.96
C GLY A 165 3.18 8.66 -4.14
N GLY A 166 3.41 7.95 -3.04
CA GLY A 166 3.83 6.55 -2.99
C GLY A 166 4.60 6.24 -1.71
N LEU A 167 4.73 4.95 -1.41
CA LEU A 167 5.59 4.43 -0.35
C LEU A 167 6.56 3.43 -0.99
N GLY A 168 7.87 3.63 -0.80
CA GLY A 168 8.89 2.78 -1.42
C GLY A 168 10.20 3.52 -1.70
N ASP A 169 11.06 2.89 -2.50
CA ASP A 169 12.36 3.42 -2.90
C ASP A 169 12.20 4.70 -3.75
N ALA A 170 12.45 5.85 -3.14
CA ALA A 170 12.30 7.15 -3.79
C ALA A 170 13.65 7.72 -4.25
N ASP A 171 14.74 7.34 -3.58
CA ASP A 171 16.09 7.82 -3.86
C ASP A 171 16.89 6.92 -4.81
N GLY A 172 16.36 5.74 -5.16
CA GLY A 172 16.91 4.79 -6.11
C GLY A 172 18.03 3.92 -5.54
N ASN A 173 18.15 3.83 -4.21
CA ASN A 173 19.20 3.06 -3.55
C ASN A 173 18.87 1.56 -3.39
N GLY A 174 17.66 1.14 -3.78
CA GLY A 174 17.17 -0.24 -3.70
C GLY A 174 16.51 -0.62 -2.37
N LYS A 175 16.29 0.31 -1.43
CA LYS A 175 15.71 0.04 -0.10
C LYS A 175 14.28 0.56 0.05
N GLY A 176 13.35 0.03 -0.74
CA GLY A 176 11.92 0.26 -0.56
C GLY A 176 11.31 -0.51 0.61
N HIS A 177 11.93 -0.50 1.80
CA HIS A 177 11.44 -1.27 2.94
C HIS A 177 11.38 -0.48 4.26
N GLY A 178 10.59 -0.95 5.22
CA GLY A 178 10.45 -0.29 6.51
C GLY A 178 9.41 -0.91 7.42
N LYS A 179 8.94 -0.13 8.40
CA LYS A 179 7.86 -0.54 9.31
C LYS A 179 6.82 0.54 9.50
N LEU A 180 5.58 0.11 9.57
CA LEU A 180 4.43 0.95 9.88
C LEU A 180 3.94 0.64 11.29
N TYR A 181 3.69 1.70 12.06
CA TYR A 181 3.24 1.59 13.44
C TYR A 181 1.99 2.44 13.70
N MET A 182 1.08 1.88 14.49
CA MET A 182 0.05 2.63 15.21
C MET A 182 0.18 2.35 16.70
N LEU A 183 0.46 3.40 17.48
CA LEU A 183 0.91 3.30 18.87
C LEU A 183 -0.12 3.87 19.86
N ASN A 184 -1.39 3.53 19.68
CA ASN A 184 -2.45 4.03 20.53
C ASN A 184 -2.48 3.31 21.88
N THR A 185 -2.59 4.09 22.96
CA THR A 185 -2.43 3.65 24.35
C THR A 185 -3.60 4.04 25.25
N SER A 186 -4.47 4.95 24.80
CA SER A 186 -5.54 5.54 25.62
C SER A 186 -6.83 5.82 24.86
N ALA A 187 -6.89 5.58 23.56
CA ALA A 187 -8.09 5.76 22.74
C ALA A 187 -8.01 4.92 21.46
N ASP A 188 -9.15 4.71 20.82
CA ASP A 188 -9.22 4.17 19.47
C ASP A 188 -8.35 5.01 18.52
N SER A 189 -7.79 4.35 17.51
CA SER A 189 -7.06 5.05 16.47
C SER A 189 -7.44 4.57 15.09
N GLU A 190 -7.65 5.54 14.21
CA GLU A 190 -7.99 5.33 12.82
C GLU A 190 -7.21 6.31 11.96
N ALA A 191 -6.51 5.76 10.97
CA ALA A 191 -5.77 6.54 10.00
C ALA A 191 -5.93 5.93 8.60
N THR A 192 -6.01 6.81 7.60
CA THR A 192 -6.04 6.43 6.20
C THR A 192 -4.76 6.91 5.52
N ILE A 193 -4.06 6.01 4.84
CA ILE A 193 -3.01 6.37 3.88
C ILE A 193 -3.63 6.42 2.49
N ASN A 194 -3.67 7.62 1.92
CA ASN A 194 -4.08 7.89 0.55
C ASN A 194 -2.85 7.89 -0.36
N PHE A 195 -2.79 6.92 -1.26
CA PHE A 195 -1.76 6.80 -2.29
C PHE A 195 -2.20 7.58 -3.53
N THR A 196 -1.45 8.61 -3.91
CA THR A 196 -1.73 9.49 -5.05
C THR A 196 -0.76 9.28 -6.22
N ASN A 197 -0.22 8.08 -6.31
CA ASN A 197 0.91 7.74 -7.17
C ASN A 197 0.70 8.19 -8.62
N SER A 198 1.77 8.72 -9.21
CA SER A 198 1.88 8.99 -10.66
C SER A 198 2.77 7.97 -11.39
N LYS A 199 3.45 7.12 -10.64
CA LYS A 199 4.36 6.06 -11.10
C LYS A 199 4.26 4.84 -10.17
N ALA A 200 4.97 3.76 -10.48
CA ALA A 200 5.05 2.62 -9.60
C ALA A 200 5.93 2.88 -8.37
N CYS A 201 5.45 2.46 -7.19
CA CYS A 201 6.21 2.36 -5.95
C CYS A 201 6.00 0.98 -5.33
N ASP A 202 7.05 0.39 -4.78
CA ASP A 202 7.03 -0.91 -4.07
C ASP A 202 7.55 -0.71 -2.64
N PHE A 203 6.75 -1.14 -1.67
CA PHE A 203 7.10 -1.16 -0.26
C PHE A 203 7.02 -2.57 0.29
N SER A 204 8.08 -2.99 1.00
CA SER A 204 8.08 -4.21 1.80
C SER A 204 8.28 -3.90 3.28
N GLY A 205 7.52 -4.54 4.16
CA GLY A 205 7.63 -4.22 5.58
C GLY A 205 6.63 -4.95 6.45
N ALA A 206 6.45 -4.48 7.68
CA ALA A 206 5.41 -4.96 8.58
C ALA A 206 4.53 -3.79 9.01
N PHE A 207 3.25 -4.08 9.22
CA PHE A 207 2.37 -3.23 10.00
C PHE A 207 2.19 -3.85 11.38
N GLN A 208 2.46 -3.06 12.42
CA GLN A 208 2.36 -3.50 13.79
C GLN A 208 1.59 -2.48 14.63
N ALA A 209 0.76 -2.98 15.54
CA ALA A 209 -0.03 -2.16 16.45
C ALA A 209 0.29 -2.53 17.90
N LYS A 210 -0.10 -1.67 18.85
CA LYS A 210 0.07 -1.96 20.27
C LYS A 210 -0.54 -3.34 20.61
N ALA A 211 0.25 -4.18 21.27
CA ALA A 211 -0.19 -5.48 21.75
C ALA A 211 -1.17 -5.35 22.93
N ASP A 212 -2.02 -6.36 23.10
CA ASP A 212 -3.00 -6.47 24.21
C ASP A 212 -3.76 -5.14 24.43
N ASN A 213 -4.26 -4.58 23.33
CA ASN A 213 -4.91 -3.28 23.34
C ASN A 213 -6.43 -3.41 23.41
N GLU A 214 -7.06 -2.71 24.34
CA GLU A 214 -8.54 -2.63 24.41
C GLU A 214 -9.12 -1.66 23.38
N TYR A 215 -8.28 -0.79 22.83
CA TYR A 215 -8.64 0.20 21.83
C TYR A 215 -8.44 -0.32 20.41
N LYS A 216 -9.34 0.07 19.51
CA LYS A 216 -9.27 -0.29 18.10
C LYS A 216 -8.06 0.36 17.42
N THR A 217 -7.49 -0.35 16.46
CA THR A 217 -6.42 0.13 15.59
C THR A 217 -6.84 -0.12 14.16
N LEU A 218 -7.23 0.94 13.44
CA LEU A 218 -7.83 0.87 12.12
C LEU A 218 -6.93 1.57 11.11
N LEU A 219 -6.10 0.80 10.40
CA LEU A 219 -5.31 1.31 9.28
C LEU A 219 -6.08 1.10 7.98
N ASN A 220 -6.58 2.19 7.40
CA ASN A 220 -7.20 2.18 6.07
C ASN A 220 -6.15 2.52 5.01
N LEU A 221 -6.32 1.93 3.83
CA LEU A 221 -5.48 2.16 2.65
C LEU A 221 -6.38 2.56 1.48
N ALA A 222 -6.09 3.66 0.81
CA ALA A 222 -6.88 4.12 -0.31
C ALA A 222 -5.97 4.47 -1.49
N MET A 223 -6.29 3.96 -2.67
CA MET A 223 -5.58 4.22 -3.92
C MET A 223 -6.37 5.22 -4.76
N MET A 224 -5.80 6.41 -4.90
CA MET A 224 -6.36 7.61 -5.54
C MET A 224 -5.31 8.22 -6.46
N ALA A 225 -4.77 7.42 -7.39
CA ALA A 225 -3.67 7.84 -8.26
C ALA A 225 -3.94 9.17 -8.96
N SER A 226 -2.92 10.02 -9.03
CA SER A 226 -2.96 11.23 -9.85
C SER A 226 -2.84 10.92 -11.35
N ASP A 227 -2.30 9.75 -11.69
CA ASP A 227 -2.29 9.16 -13.02
C ASP A 227 -2.83 7.73 -12.94
N ALA A 228 -4.10 7.52 -13.30
CA ALA A 228 -4.76 6.22 -13.21
C ALA A 228 -4.07 5.10 -14.00
N ARG A 229 -3.32 5.44 -15.05
CA ARG A 229 -2.71 4.44 -15.94
C ARG A 229 -1.34 3.99 -15.46
N ASN A 230 -0.57 4.90 -14.86
CA ASN A 230 0.82 4.67 -14.47
C ASN A 230 1.01 4.61 -12.95
N GLY A 231 0.07 5.15 -12.18
CA GLY A 231 0.07 5.15 -10.73
C GLY A 231 -0.15 3.75 -10.19
N ARG A 232 0.88 3.21 -9.52
CA ARG A 232 0.84 1.87 -8.93
C ARG A 232 1.49 1.89 -7.55
N GLN A 233 0.83 1.28 -6.57
CA GLN A 233 1.41 1.01 -5.26
C GLN A 233 1.42 -0.49 -5.01
N ILE A 234 2.56 -1.03 -4.59
CA ILE A 234 2.71 -2.40 -4.13
C ILE A 234 3.02 -2.36 -2.63
N LEU A 235 2.24 -3.07 -1.82
CA LEU A 235 2.43 -3.17 -0.38
C LEU A 235 2.62 -4.65 0.00
N ARG A 236 3.82 -5.01 0.45
CA ARG A 236 4.18 -6.38 0.80
C ARG A 236 4.35 -6.50 2.30
N PHE A 237 3.29 -6.94 2.97
CA PHE A 237 3.29 -7.13 4.41
C PHE A 237 3.90 -8.48 4.78
N SER A 238 4.92 -8.40 5.64
CA SER A 238 5.68 -9.52 6.17
C SER A 238 5.45 -9.66 7.67
N LYS A 239 5.52 -10.89 8.16
CA LYS A 239 5.40 -11.21 9.59
C LYS A 239 6.72 -10.90 10.29
N MET A 240 6.68 -10.15 11.39
CA MET A 240 7.88 -9.77 12.14
C MET A 240 7.85 -10.06 13.64
N GLY A 241 6.70 -10.48 14.19
CA GLY A 241 6.54 -10.83 15.59
C GLY A 241 6.48 -9.61 16.51
N THR A 242 6.98 -9.73 17.73
CA THR A 242 6.91 -8.65 18.72
C THR A 242 8.06 -7.66 18.55
N SER A 243 7.77 -6.36 18.66
CA SER A 243 8.80 -5.33 18.82
C SER A 243 8.43 -4.31 19.91
N TRP A 244 9.38 -3.44 20.27
CA TRP A 244 9.24 -2.49 21.37
C TRP A 244 9.62 -1.04 21.00
N PRO A 245 9.04 -0.47 19.92
CA PRO A 245 9.25 0.94 19.61
C PRO A 245 8.83 1.80 20.81
N SER A 246 9.68 2.75 21.23
CA SER A 246 9.34 3.66 22.35
C SER A 246 9.02 2.93 23.68
N GLY A 247 9.45 1.66 23.84
CA GLY A 247 9.10 0.85 25.02
C GLY A 247 7.63 0.38 25.03
N ILE A 248 6.89 0.61 23.95
CA ILE A 248 5.53 0.10 23.74
C ILE A 248 5.65 -1.26 23.06
N THR A 249 5.11 -2.30 23.69
CA THR A 249 5.00 -3.62 23.06
C THR A 249 4.03 -3.55 21.88
N VAL A 250 4.51 -3.88 20.68
CA VAL A 250 3.69 -4.00 19.46
C VAL A 250 3.83 -5.39 18.85
N THR A 251 2.78 -5.84 18.19
CA THR A 251 2.72 -7.11 17.45
C THR A 251 2.21 -6.86 16.05
N ASP A 252 2.45 -7.81 15.14
CA ASP A 252 1.86 -7.78 13.80
C ASP A 252 0.33 -7.62 13.90
N ALA A 253 -0.23 -6.83 13.00
CA ALA A 253 -1.63 -6.41 13.05
C ALA A 253 -2.30 -6.51 11.68
N ASP A 254 -3.61 -6.74 11.71
CA ASP A 254 -4.48 -6.68 10.54
C ASP A 254 -4.62 -5.23 10.05
N ILE A 255 -4.84 -5.06 8.74
CA ILE A 255 -5.30 -3.79 8.18
C ILE A 255 -6.83 -3.70 8.29
N ASN A 256 -7.38 -2.51 8.09
CA ASN A 256 -8.82 -2.30 8.07
C ASN A 256 -9.33 -2.27 6.62
N ASN A 257 -9.81 -1.12 6.14
CA ASN A 257 -10.39 -1.00 4.81
C ASN A 257 -9.33 -0.74 3.74
N VAL A 258 -9.51 -1.38 2.60
CA VAL A 258 -8.76 -1.13 1.37
C VAL A 258 -9.73 -0.60 0.33
N GLU A 259 -9.45 0.55 -0.26
CA GLU A 259 -10.25 1.13 -1.33
C GLU A 259 -9.39 1.44 -2.56
N VAL A 260 -9.85 1.02 -3.74
CA VAL A 260 -9.21 1.33 -5.01
C VAL A 260 -10.17 2.13 -5.87
N ASN A 261 -9.88 3.42 -6.02
CA ASN A 261 -10.73 4.36 -6.75
C ASN A 261 -10.06 4.86 -8.03
N SER A 262 -8.73 4.93 -8.05
CA SER A 262 -7.94 5.24 -9.24
C SER A 262 -6.50 4.72 -9.15
N GLY A 263 -5.98 4.14 -10.23
CA GLY A 263 -4.67 3.50 -10.31
C GLY A 263 -4.67 2.03 -9.91
N ARG A 264 -3.48 1.46 -9.69
CA ARG A 264 -3.29 0.05 -9.31
C ARG A 264 -2.78 -0.09 -7.88
N LEU A 265 -3.47 -0.88 -7.06
CA LEU A 265 -3.00 -1.28 -5.73
C LEU A 265 -2.78 -2.79 -5.67
N ASP A 266 -1.56 -3.18 -5.35
CA ASP A 266 -1.21 -4.59 -5.13
C ASP A 266 -0.91 -4.79 -3.64
N ILE A 267 -1.49 -5.82 -3.03
CA ILE A 267 -1.27 -6.14 -1.62
C ILE A 267 -0.83 -7.58 -1.46
N GLY A 268 0.28 -7.79 -0.75
CA GLY A 268 0.69 -9.08 -0.23
C GLY A 268 0.51 -9.16 1.27
N MET A 269 -0.18 -10.21 1.72
CA MET A 269 -0.41 -10.50 3.14
C MET A 269 0.37 -11.74 3.55
N TYR A 270 0.89 -11.75 4.77
CA TYR A 270 1.45 -12.96 5.37
C TYR A 270 0.33 -13.85 5.93
N ASP A 271 0.61 -15.13 6.15
CA ASP A 271 -0.37 -16.07 6.70
C ASP A 271 -0.93 -15.63 8.07
N GLY A 272 -2.26 -15.50 8.12
CA GLY A 272 -3.01 -15.03 9.28
C GLY A 272 -3.24 -13.52 9.36
N MET A 273 -2.76 -12.73 8.40
CA MET A 273 -3.16 -11.32 8.24
C MET A 273 -4.43 -11.20 7.42
N LYS A 274 -5.32 -10.29 7.79
CA LYS A 274 -6.52 -9.95 7.01
C LYS A 274 -6.79 -8.45 6.94
N GLY A 275 -7.71 -8.06 6.04
CA GLY A 275 -8.39 -6.78 6.02
C GLY A 275 -9.86 -6.88 6.42
N ALA A 276 -10.49 -5.75 6.72
CA ALA A 276 -11.92 -5.69 7.00
C ALA A 276 -12.73 -5.71 5.70
N ASN A 277 -12.51 -4.75 4.81
CA ASN A 277 -13.20 -4.65 3.52
C ASN A 277 -12.24 -4.37 2.38
N LEU A 278 -12.46 -5.03 1.24
CA LEU A 278 -11.89 -4.65 -0.06
C LEU A 278 -12.97 -3.95 -0.90
N GLY A 279 -12.79 -2.66 -1.15
CA GLY A 279 -13.63 -1.83 -2.01
C GLY A 279 -12.94 -1.52 -3.34
N ILE A 280 -13.62 -1.77 -4.47
CA ILE A 280 -13.14 -1.40 -5.81
C ILE A 280 -14.17 -0.51 -6.48
N TYR A 281 -13.85 0.79 -6.57
CA TYR A 281 -14.79 1.84 -6.94
C TYR A 281 -14.22 2.76 -8.03
N GLY A 282 -13.97 2.19 -9.20
CA GLY A 282 -13.68 2.97 -10.41
C GLY A 282 -14.92 3.75 -10.85
N TYR A 283 -14.79 5.06 -11.04
CA TYR A 283 -15.91 5.91 -11.51
C TYR A 283 -15.60 6.64 -12.82
N SER A 284 -14.55 6.21 -13.55
CA SER A 284 -14.16 6.83 -14.81
C SER A 284 -14.93 6.30 -16.03
N GLY A 285 -15.66 5.19 -15.88
CA GLY A 285 -16.27 4.45 -16.98
C GLY A 285 -15.26 3.60 -17.75
N ASN A 286 -14.11 3.32 -17.14
CA ASN A 286 -13.05 2.47 -17.65
C ASN A 286 -12.48 1.65 -16.50
N ALA A 287 -12.86 0.38 -16.43
CA ALA A 287 -12.46 -0.56 -15.38
C ALA A 287 -10.93 -0.69 -15.20
N ALA A 288 -10.12 -0.36 -16.22
CA ALA A 288 -8.67 -0.39 -16.13
C ALA A 288 -8.06 0.79 -15.33
N ASP A 289 -8.87 1.79 -14.98
CA ASP A 289 -8.42 2.94 -14.19
C ASP A 289 -8.51 2.69 -12.67
N ALA A 290 -9.10 1.58 -12.22
CA ALA A 290 -9.13 1.16 -10.81
C ALA A 290 -8.83 -0.35 -10.72
N VAL A 291 -7.61 -0.68 -10.31
CA VAL A 291 -7.07 -2.05 -10.42
C VAL A 291 -6.58 -2.55 -9.07
N PHE A 292 -7.04 -3.73 -8.66
CA PHE A 292 -6.50 -4.45 -7.52
C PHE A 292 -5.76 -5.71 -7.98
N SER A 293 -4.73 -6.12 -7.24
CA SER A 293 -4.07 -7.42 -7.41
C SER A 293 -3.67 -7.95 -6.04
N ALA A 294 -3.74 -9.27 -5.86
CA ALA A 294 -2.90 -9.87 -4.84
C ALA A 294 -1.43 -9.77 -5.28
N ALA A 295 -0.51 -9.80 -4.32
CA ALA A 295 0.93 -9.87 -4.59
C ALA A 295 1.61 -10.78 -3.56
N GLY A 296 2.77 -11.32 -3.89
CA GLY A 296 3.57 -12.05 -2.91
C GLY A 296 3.98 -11.16 -1.72
N SER A 297 4.11 -11.77 -0.54
CA SER A 297 4.55 -11.07 0.70
C SER A 297 6.03 -10.69 0.70
N LEU A 298 6.81 -11.13 -0.30
CA LEU A 298 8.20 -10.79 -0.52
C LEU A 298 8.39 -10.11 -1.88
N SER A 299 9.37 -9.22 -1.98
CA SER A 299 9.71 -8.58 -3.25
C SER A 299 10.14 -9.63 -4.28
N GLY A 300 9.63 -9.52 -5.51
CA GLY A 300 9.88 -10.47 -6.60
C GLY A 300 9.08 -11.78 -6.52
N MET A 301 8.16 -11.92 -5.56
CA MET A 301 7.13 -12.95 -5.61
C MET A 301 5.87 -12.35 -6.26
N ASP A 302 5.46 -12.97 -7.36
CA ASP A 302 4.31 -12.53 -8.15
C ASP A 302 3.02 -13.08 -7.53
N ILE A 303 2.96 -14.40 -7.28
CA ILE A 303 1.78 -15.06 -6.69
C ILE A 303 1.53 -14.63 -5.25
N GLY A 304 0.34 -14.08 -5.03
CA GLY A 304 -0.13 -13.51 -3.78
C GLY A 304 -1.37 -14.17 -3.21
N ARG A 305 -1.54 -14.03 -1.89
CA ARG A 305 -2.77 -14.41 -1.19
C ARG A 305 -3.20 -13.27 -0.30
N VAL A 306 -4.48 -12.94 -0.36
CA VAL A 306 -5.08 -11.90 0.48
C VAL A 306 -6.38 -12.40 1.10
N GLN A 307 -6.69 -11.89 2.29
CA GLN A 307 -7.90 -12.23 3.01
C GLN A 307 -8.61 -10.96 3.48
N PHE A 308 -9.91 -10.89 3.26
CA PHE A 308 -10.78 -9.82 3.74
C PHE A 308 -12.04 -10.37 4.40
N ASP A 309 -12.65 -9.62 5.32
CA ASP A 309 -13.93 -10.02 5.90
C ASP A 309 -15.10 -9.79 4.93
N SER A 310 -15.06 -8.73 4.12
CA SER A 310 -16.04 -8.47 3.06
C SER A 310 -15.41 -7.86 1.81
N MET A 311 -16.16 -7.86 0.71
CA MET A 311 -15.80 -7.14 -0.51
C MET A 311 -17.00 -6.36 -1.04
N SER A 312 -16.73 -5.19 -1.61
CA SER A 312 -17.71 -4.36 -2.29
C SER A 312 -17.14 -3.80 -3.59
N PHE A 313 -17.98 -3.65 -4.62
CA PHE A 313 -17.51 -3.07 -5.88
C PHE A 313 -18.59 -2.32 -6.67
N PHE A 314 -18.14 -1.34 -7.45
CA PHE A 314 -18.95 -0.65 -8.45
C PHE A 314 -18.47 -0.97 -9.87
N GLU A 315 -17.22 -0.62 -10.18
CA GLU A 315 -16.55 -0.89 -11.46
C GLU A 315 -15.05 -0.99 -11.18
N GLY A 316 -14.34 -1.88 -11.88
CA GLY A 316 -12.88 -1.99 -11.76
C GLY A 316 -12.33 -3.29 -12.28
N THR A 317 -11.05 -3.52 -12.05
CA THR A 317 -10.34 -4.74 -12.47
C THR A 317 -9.67 -5.41 -11.28
N ILE A 318 -9.75 -6.73 -11.21
CA ILE A 318 -8.87 -7.56 -10.41
C ILE A 318 -7.94 -8.31 -11.35
N VAL A 319 -6.64 -8.15 -11.15
CA VAL A 319 -5.61 -8.93 -11.86
C VAL A 319 -5.29 -10.18 -11.06
N PHE A 320 -5.23 -11.32 -11.75
CA PHE A 320 -4.81 -12.58 -11.19
C PHE A 320 -3.56 -13.08 -11.92
N ASP A 321 -2.42 -13.11 -11.24
CA ASP A 321 -1.21 -13.76 -11.70
C ASP A 321 -1.37 -15.29 -11.60
N ILE A 322 -1.07 -16.02 -12.68
CA ILE A 322 -1.20 -17.49 -12.73
C ILE A 322 0.18 -18.13 -12.91
N GLY A 323 0.51 -19.07 -12.03
CA GLY A 323 1.68 -19.94 -12.13
C GLY A 323 1.30 -21.40 -12.42
N GLU A 324 2.33 -22.22 -12.65
CA GLU A 324 2.16 -23.65 -12.96
C GLU A 324 1.37 -24.41 -11.90
N VAL A 325 1.61 -24.12 -10.62
CA VAL A 325 1.05 -24.89 -9.50
C VAL A 325 0.19 -24.06 -8.55
N ASP A 326 0.19 -22.74 -8.72
CA ASP A 326 -0.53 -21.82 -7.84
C ASP A 326 -0.91 -20.55 -8.62
N CYS A 327 -1.86 -19.80 -8.09
CA CYS A 327 -2.28 -18.52 -8.63
C CYS A 327 -2.54 -17.52 -7.50
N ASP A 328 -2.70 -16.25 -7.87
CA ASP A 328 -3.28 -15.27 -6.98
C ASP A 328 -4.61 -15.78 -6.41
N PHE A 329 -4.79 -15.59 -5.10
CA PHE A 329 -6.02 -16.01 -4.43
C PHE A 329 -6.56 -14.94 -3.48
N ILE A 330 -7.85 -14.66 -3.61
CA ILE A 330 -8.60 -13.73 -2.75
C ILE A 330 -9.61 -14.51 -1.92
N GLN A 331 -9.42 -14.53 -0.60
CA GLN A 331 -10.40 -15.09 0.32
C GLN A 331 -11.27 -13.98 0.92
N ILE A 332 -12.57 -14.05 0.69
CA ILE A 332 -13.56 -13.21 1.38
C ILE A 332 -14.28 -14.09 2.41
N ASN A 333 -14.14 -13.76 3.70
CA ASN A 333 -14.75 -14.56 4.77
C ASN A 333 -16.27 -14.40 4.84
N GLY A 334 -16.78 -13.24 4.39
CA GLY A 334 -18.19 -12.89 4.34
C GLY A 334 -18.69 -12.72 2.91
N GLY A 335 -19.60 -11.76 2.72
CA GLY A 335 -20.26 -11.52 1.44
C GLY A 335 -19.47 -10.62 0.47
N VAL A 336 -19.78 -10.77 -0.81
CA VAL A 336 -19.41 -9.85 -1.89
C VAL A 336 -20.66 -9.05 -2.26
N THR A 337 -20.58 -7.73 -2.18
CA THR A 337 -21.71 -6.82 -2.40
C THR A 337 -21.49 -5.92 -3.61
N LYS A 338 -22.51 -5.77 -4.46
CA LYS A 338 -22.55 -4.79 -5.54
C LYS A 338 -23.04 -3.44 -5.02
N ASP A 339 -22.34 -2.37 -5.40
CA ASP A 339 -22.77 -1.00 -5.06
C ASP A 339 -23.98 -0.53 -5.89
N ALA A 340 -24.20 -1.13 -7.05
CA ALA A 340 -25.34 -0.85 -7.94
C ALA A 340 -25.77 -2.13 -8.70
N PRO A 341 -27.04 -2.23 -9.16
CA PRO A 341 -27.53 -3.41 -9.88
C PRO A 341 -26.79 -3.74 -11.18
N ASP A 342 -26.17 -2.75 -11.82
CA ASP A 342 -25.42 -2.85 -13.07
C ASP A 342 -23.90 -2.83 -12.86
N SER A 343 -23.43 -2.87 -11.61
CA SER A 343 -22.00 -3.01 -11.29
C SER A 343 -21.41 -4.24 -11.95
N GLN A 344 -20.25 -4.09 -12.60
CA GLN A 344 -19.48 -5.19 -13.17
C GLN A 344 -18.01 -5.09 -12.76
N ILE A 345 -17.36 -6.25 -12.62
CA ILE A 345 -15.93 -6.34 -12.31
C ILE A 345 -15.20 -7.10 -13.43
N VAL A 346 -14.02 -6.64 -13.81
CA VAL A 346 -13.16 -7.33 -14.77
C VAL A 346 -12.22 -8.26 -14.02
N PHE A 347 -12.15 -9.52 -14.43
CA PHE A 347 -11.10 -10.45 -14.02
C PHE A 347 -10.08 -10.53 -15.16
N ASP A 348 -8.90 -9.92 -14.96
CA ASP A 348 -7.81 -9.88 -15.93
C ASP A 348 -6.77 -10.96 -15.59
N ILE A 349 -6.70 -11.99 -16.44
CA ILE A 349 -5.87 -13.16 -16.19
C ILE A 349 -4.47 -12.93 -16.76
N ASN A 350 -3.47 -12.84 -15.89
CA ASN A 350 -2.09 -12.62 -16.27
C ASN A 350 -1.32 -13.95 -16.38
N ILE A 351 -1.40 -14.54 -17.57
CA ILE A 351 -0.58 -15.67 -18.01
C ILE A 351 -0.32 -15.57 -19.51
N SER A 352 0.90 -15.89 -19.94
CA SER A 352 1.20 -15.94 -21.36
C SER A 352 0.67 -17.23 -22.00
N LYS A 353 0.34 -17.18 -23.29
CA LYS A 353 -0.05 -18.37 -24.06
C LYS A 353 1.03 -19.46 -24.01
N ASP A 354 2.29 -19.06 -24.09
CA ASP A 354 3.43 -19.97 -24.11
C ASP A 354 3.60 -20.69 -22.76
N ASP A 355 3.44 -19.98 -21.64
CA ASP A 355 3.49 -20.58 -20.30
C ASP A 355 2.32 -21.54 -20.11
N LEU A 356 1.10 -21.14 -20.47
CA LEU A 356 -0.08 -22.02 -20.38
C LEU A 356 0.09 -23.28 -21.23
N GLN A 357 0.57 -23.14 -22.48
CA GLN A 357 0.84 -24.27 -23.36
C GLN A 357 1.82 -25.25 -22.73
N MET A 358 2.88 -24.74 -22.10
CA MET A 358 3.86 -25.57 -21.40
C MET A 358 3.21 -26.35 -20.25
N TYR A 359 2.38 -25.70 -19.43
CA TYR A 359 1.71 -26.35 -18.32
C TYR A 359 0.76 -27.47 -18.80
N LEU A 360 -0.02 -27.20 -19.85
CA LEU A 360 -0.95 -28.17 -20.45
C LEU A 360 -0.23 -29.39 -21.04
N GLU A 361 0.90 -29.18 -21.73
CA GLU A 361 1.72 -30.26 -22.30
C GLU A 361 2.32 -31.16 -21.23
N VAL A 362 2.81 -30.57 -20.13
CA VAL A 362 3.34 -31.32 -18.98
C VAL A 362 2.24 -32.16 -18.33
N LEU A 363 1.03 -31.62 -18.20
CA LEU A 363 -0.12 -32.34 -17.64
C LEU A 363 -0.75 -33.34 -18.62
N GLY A 364 -0.50 -33.20 -19.93
CA GLY A 364 -1.21 -33.95 -20.96
C GLY A 364 -2.71 -33.63 -21.01
N ALA A 365 -3.08 -32.39 -20.70
CA ALA A 365 -4.46 -31.93 -20.59
C ALA A 365 -4.79 -30.85 -21.65
N GLU A 366 -6.07 -30.71 -22.00
CA GLU A 366 -6.55 -29.65 -22.89
C GLU A 366 -6.86 -28.36 -22.14
N THR A 367 -7.22 -28.49 -20.86
CA THR A 367 -7.52 -27.39 -19.96
C THR A 367 -6.87 -27.59 -18.59
N MET A 368 -6.64 -26.49 -17.88
CA MET A 368 -6.13 -26.46 -16.52
C MET A 368 -6.97 -25.51 -15.66
N GLU A 369 -7.13 -25.84 -14.38
CA GLU A 369 -8.05 -25.16 -13.48
C GLU A 369 -7.33 -24.52 -12.29
N TRP A 370 -7.80 -23.34 -11.89
CA TRP A 370 -7.32 -22.58 -10.73
C TRP A 370 -8.48 -22.00 -9.93
N ASN A 371 -8.31 -21.91 -8.62
CA ASN A 371 -9.27 -21.22 -7.75
C ASN A 371 -8.79 -19.79 -7.57
N LEU A 372 -9.57 -18.80 -8.02
CA LEU A 372 -9.18 -17.39 -7.96
C LEU A 372 -9.67 -16.70 -6.69
N MET A 373 -10.88 -17.05 -6.24
CA MET A 373 -11.55 -16.36 -5.16
C MET A 373 -12.51 -17.28 -4.41
N SER A 374 -12.70 -17.06 -3.12
CA SER A 374 -13.81 -17.65 -2.36
C SER A 374 -14.58 -16.60 -1.56
N PHE A 375 -15.88 -16.83 -1.37
CA PHE A 375 -16.77 -15.95 -0.61
C PHE A 375 -17.96 -16.71 -0.02
N LYS A 376 -18.67 -16.11 0.94
CA LYS A 376 -19.86 -16.71 1.55
C LYS A 376 -21.09 -16.50 0.66
N THR A 377 -21.72 -17.61 0.25
CA THR A 377 -22.81 -17.63 -0.74
C THR A 377 -24.02 -16.81 -0.29
N ASP A 378 -24.53 -17.06 0.92
CA ASP A 378 -25.79 -16.48 1.40
C ASP A 378 -25.72 -14.98 1.73
N ASP A 379 -24.51 -14.44 1.88
CA ASP A 379 -24.27 -13.04 2.21
C ASP A 379 -23.94 -12.19 0.95
N SER A 380 -23.98 -12.78 -0.26
CA SER A 380 -23.53 -12.16 -1.50
C SER A 380 -24.66 -11.90 -2.50
N ASP A 381 -24.57 -10.80 -3.24
CA ASP A 381 -25.45 -10.45 -4.37
C ASP A 381 -24.72 -10.47 -5.72
N PHE A 382 -23.62 -11.22 -5.77
CA PHE A 382 -22.66 -11.36 -6.86
C PHE A 382 -22.81 -12.69 -7.59
N ASP A 383 -22.81 -12.67 -8.92
CA ASP A 383 -22.84 -13.86 -9.77
C ASP A 383 -21.86 -13.79 -10.96
N LEU A 384 -21.79 -14.86 -11.76
CA LEU A 384 -20.90 -14.94 -12.92
C LEU A 384 -21.18 -13.88 -13.99
N ALA A 385 -22.43 -13.42 -14.14
CA ALA A 385 -22.79 -12.41 -15.15
C ALA A 385 -22.32 -11.00 -14.77
N ASP A 386 -21.97 -10.78 -13.49
CA ASP A 386 -21.34 -9.56 -13.01
C ASP A 386 -19.84 -9.51 -13.33
N ILE A 387 -19.25 -10.61 -13.84
CA ILE A 387 -17.83 -10.72 -14.17
C ILE A 387 -17.60 -10.62 -15.68
N ILE A 388 -16.68 -9.74 -16.07
CA ILE A 388 -16.08 -9.75 -17.40
C ILE A 388 -14.74 -10.47 -17.33
N LEU A 389 -14.67 -11.69 -17.88
CA LEU A 389 -13.42 -12.43 -17.99
C LEU A 389 -12.58 -11.90 -19.14
N LYS A 390 -11.32 -11.54 -18.86
CA LYS A 390 -10.34 -11.09 -19.85
C LYS A 390 -9.13 -12.02 -19.85
N THR A 391 -8.87 -12.65 -20.99
CA THR A 391 -7.72 -13.52 -21.24
C THR A 391 -6.79 -12.92 -22.31
N GLN A 392 -5.56 -13.41 -22.38
CA GLN A 392 -4.65 -13.06 -23.48
C GLN A 392 -5.08 -13.70 -24.80
N ALA A 393 -4.65 -13.11 -25.92
CA ALA A 393 -4.99 -13.62 -27.25
C ALA A 393 -4.50 -15.06 -27.44
N GLY A 394 -5.39 -15.93 -27.93
CA GLY A 394 -5.10 -17.35 -28.13
C GLY A 394 -5.28 -18.22 -26.88
N ILE A 395 -5.81 -17.65 -25.79
CA ILE A 395 -6.24 -18.38 -24.60
C ILE A 395 -7.77 -18.28 -24.49
N ASP A 396 -8.42 -19.44 -24.44
CA ASP A 396 -9.83 -19.54 -24.07
C ASP A 396 -9.93 -19.73 -22.55
N GLY A 397 -10.96 -19.14 -21.94
CA GLY A 397 -11.19 -19.23 -20.52
C GLY A 397 -12.68 -19.29 -20.17
N GLU A 398 -12.99 -20.01 -19.10
CA GLU A 398 -14.34 -20.13 -18.53
C GLU A 398 -14.27 -19.99 -17.01
N LEU A 399 -15.26 -19.31 -16.43
CA LEU A 399 -15.44 -19.22 -14.98
C LEU A 399 -16.60 -20.10 -14.52
N SER A 400 -16.43 -20.73 -13.37
CA SER A 400 -17.45 -21.54 -12.70
C SER A 400 -17.56 -21.16 -11.24
N PHE A 401 -18.79 -21.10 -10.72
CA PHE A 401 -19.05 -20.95 -9.29
C PHE A 401 -19.29 -22.33 -8.69
N LEU A 402 -18.37 -22.76 -7.84
CA LEU A 402 -18.43 -24.03 -7.13
C LEU A 402 -18.94 -23.77 -5.71
N ALA A 403 -20.24 -23.90 -5.52
CA ALA A 403 -20.85 -23.80 -4.19
C ALA A 403 -20.58 -25.08 -3.39
N ASP A 404 -20.11 -24.90 -2.14
CA ASP A 404 -19.96 -25.96 -1.16
C ASP A 404 -20.95 -25.74 -0.01
N ASP A 405 -22.08 -26.45 -0.06
CA ASP A 405 -23.15 -26.40 0.93
C ASP A 405 -22.64 -26.74 2.36
N SER A 406 -21.53 -27.47 2.49
CA SER A 406 -21.02 -27.88 3.80
C SER A 406 -20.27 -26.76 4.52
N SER A 407 -19.56 -25.90 3.77
CA SER A 407 -18.87 -24.73 4.30
C SER A 407 -19.69 -23.44 4.17
N GLY A 408 -20.70 -23.42 3.28
CA GLY A 408 -21.45 -22.22 2.92
C GLY A 408 -20.66 -21.24 2.05
N LEU A 409 -19.53 -21.70 1.48
CA LEU A 409 -18.66 -20.91 0.61
C LEU A 409 -18.91 -21.25 -0.86
N THR A 410 -18.76 -20.25 -1.72
CA THR A 410 -18.63 -20.42 -3.16
C THR A 410 -17.20 -20.11 -3.56
N THR A 411 -16.62 -20.97 -4.40
CA THR A 411 -15.31 -20.74 -5.03
C THR A 411 -15.51 -20.32 -6.49
N VAL A 412 -14.85 -19.24 -6.90
CA VAL A 412 -14.72 -18.85 -8.31
C VAL A 412 -13.53 -19.61 -8.89
N GLN A 413 -13.83 -20.60 -9.73
CA GLN A 413 -12.84 -21.40 -10.43
C GLN A 413 -12.70 -20.91 -11.87
N LEU A 414 -11.46 -20.80 -12.33
CA LEU A 414 -11.07 -20.50 -13.70
C LEU A 414 -10.58 -21.78 -14.38
N SER A 415 -11.07 -22.06 -15.58
CA SER A 415 -10.53 -23.08 -16.49
C SER A 415 -9.94 -22.39 -17.71
N LEU A 416 -8.69 -22.68 -18.06
CA LEU A 416 -8.02 -22.13 -19.24
C LEU A 416 -7.57 -23.23 -20.19
N GLY A 417 -7.66 -22.95 -21.49
CA GLY A 417 -7.11 -23.76 -22.57
C GLY A 417 -6.47 -22.91 -23.66
N VAL A 418 -5.59 -23.50 -24.47
CA VAL A 418 -4.99 -22.79 -25.61
C VAL A 418 -5.81 -23.04 -26.88
N VAL A 419 -6.12 -21.96 -27.61
CA VAL A 419 -6.79 -22.06 -28.90
C VAL A 419 -5.82 -22.63 -29.94
N PRO A 420 -6.19 -23.73 -30.63
CA PRO A 420 -5.35 -24.31 -31.68
C PRO A 420 -5.02 -23.27 -32.76
N GLU A 421 -3.75 -23.23 -33.19
CA GLU A 421 -3.38 -22.35 -34.30
C GLU A 421 -4.15 -22.73 -35.58
N PRO A 422 -4.47 -21.77 -36.46
CA PRO A 422 -5.27 -22.02 -37.67
C PRO A 422 -4.74 -23.16 -38.54
N ALA A 423 -3.41 -23.34 -38.61
CA ALA A 423 -2.78 -24.43 -39.36
C ALA A 423 -3.04 -25.82 -38.72
N LEU A 424 -3.02 -25.91 -37.39
CA LEU A 424 -3.33 -27.13 -36.66
C LEU A 424 -4.82 -27.46 -36.80
N ALA A 425 -5.70 -26.47 -36.66
CA ALA A 425 -7.13 -26.62 -36.91
C ALA A 425 -7.41 -27.10 -38.35
N ALA A 426 -6.75 -26.51 -39.35
CA ALA A 426 -6.86 -26.92 -40.74
C ALA A 426 -6.34 -28.35 -40.99
N ALA A 427 -5.26 -28.76 -40.32
CA ALA A 427 -4.74 -30.12 -40.43
C ALA A 427 -5.70 -31.15 -39.82
N ILE A 428 -6.30 -30.86 -38.67
CA ILE A 428 -7.32 -31.71 -38.03
C ILE A 428 -8.55 -31.84 -38.93
N LEU A 429 -9.07 -30.72 -39.43
CA LEU A 429 -10.20 -30.70 -40.36
C LEU A 429 -9.87 -31.45 -41.67
N GLY A 430 -8.64 -31.29 -42.18
CA GLY A 430 -8.14 -32.02 -43.34
C GLY A 430 -8.08 -33.53 -43.12
N ALA A 431 -7.60 -33.98 -41.95
CA ALA A 431 -7.54 -35.39 -41.59
C ALA A 431 -8.94 -36.00 -41.39
N LEU A 432 -9.87 -35.26 -40.78
CA LEU A 432 -11.29 -35.65 -40.65
C LEU A 432 -11.97 -35.76 -42.02
N ALA A 433 -11.73 -34.79 -42.90
CA ALA A 433 -12.24 -34.84 -44.27
C ALA A 433 -11.70 -36.06 -45.04
N LEU A 434 -10.41 -36.38 -44.89
CA LEU A 434 -9.78 -37.54 -45.54
C LEU A 434 -10.35 -38.87 -45.04
N SER A 435 -10.56 -38.99 -43.73
CA SER A 435 -11.13 -40.20 -43.10
C SER A 435 -12.60 -40.39 -43.44
N LEU A 436 -13.41 -39.33 -43.46
CA LEU A 436 -14.80 -39.35 -43.94
C LEU A 436 -14.88 -39.71 -45.44
N ALA A 437 -13.98 -39.17 -46.27
CA ALA A 437 -13.90 -39.52 -47.70
C ALA A 437 -13.52 -40.99 -47.91
N ALA A 438 -12.57 -41.51 -47.12
CA ALA A 438 -12.19 -42.92 -47.15
C ALA A 438 -13.33 -43.85 -46.70
N PHE A 439 -14.13 -43.43 -45.72
CA PHE A 439 -15.30 -44.18 -45.25
C PHE A 439 -16.42 -44.23 -46.29
N ARG A 440 -16.69 -43.10 -46.99
CA ARG A 440 -17.68 -43.06 -48.08
C ARG A 440 -17.31 -43.93 -49.29
N ARG A 441 -16.02 -44.15 -49.56
CA ARG A 441 -15.54 -45.00 -50.66
C ARG A 441 -15.71 -46.51 -50.41
N ARG A 442 -16.00 -46.91 -49.17
CA ARG A 442 -16.20 -48.32 -48.76
C ARG A 442 -17.67 -48.71 -48.62
N LYS A 443 -18.62 -47.78 -48.78
CA LYS A 443 -20.03 -48.07 -49.06
C LYS A 443 -20.25 -48.03 -50.56
#